data_AF-A0A822GLF8-F1
#
_entry.id   AF-A0A822GLF8-F1
#
_cell.length_a   1.000
_cell.length_b   1.000
_cell.length_c   1.000
_cell.angle_alpha   90.00
_cell.angle_beta   90.00
_cell.angle_gamma   90.00
#
_symmetry.space_group_name_H-M   'P 1'
#
loop_
_entity.id
_entity.type
_entity.pdbx_description
1 polymer ?
#
loop_
_entity_poly.entity_id
_entity_poly.type
_entity_poly.pdbx_seq_one_letter_code
_entity_poly.pdbx_strand_id
1 'polypeptide(L)' 'FVPSWSLFVQKLLDTFESSSKADIAFNRLRQYQQSLHQDVRQYYFELMKLCKEANPLMDESSKLQYLKDGLKSS' A
#
# COMPACT_ATOMS: atom_id res chain seq x y z
N PHE A 1 -21.79 -28.60 1.17
CA PHE A 1 -22.83 -27.56 1.35
C PHE A 1 -22.21 -26.48 2.21
N VAL A 2 -21.91 -25.30 1.66
CA VAL A 2 -21.39 -24.19 2.48
C VAL A 2 -22.61 -23.52 3.13
N PRO A 3 -22.70 -23.44 4.47
CA PRO A 3 -23.82 -22.79 5.12
C PRO A 3 -23.96 -21.33 4.65
N SER A 4 -25.19 -20.87 4.44
CA SER A 4 -25.48 -19.48 4.03
C SER A 4 -24.85 -18.45 4.97
N TRP A 5 -24.75 -18.78 6.25
CA TRP A 5 -24.07 -17.97 7.25
C TRP A 5 -22.56 -17.83 7.00
N SER A 6 -21.86 -18.92 6.64
CA SER A 6 -20.43 -18.87 6.34
C SER A 6 -20.11 -18.01 5.11
N LEU A 7 -20.97 -18.11 4.08
CA LEU A 7 -20.90 -17.26 2.88
C LEU A 7 -21.18 -15.79 3.20
N PHE A 8 -22.14 -15.51 4.08
CA PHE A 8 -22.43 -14.15 4.54
C PHE A 8 -21.25 -13.56 5.33
N VAL A 9 -20.69 -14.30 6.28
CA VAL A 9 -19.54 -13.87 7.08
C VAL A 9 -18.31 -13.60 6.18
N GLN A 10 -18.04 -14.47 5.20
CA GLN A 10 -16.98 -14.23 4.22
C GLN A 10 -17.20 -12.94 3.43
N LYS A 11 -18.41 -12.76 2.86
CA LYS A 11 -18.73 -11.53 2.13
C LYS A 11 -18.64 -10.28 3.00
N LEU A 12 -19.04 -10.38 4.26
CA LEU A 12 -18.98 -9.28 5.21
C LEU A 12 -17.51 -8.92 5.53
N LEU A 13 -16.68 -9.91 5.85
CA LEU A 13 -15.26 -9.69 6.06
C LEU A 13 -14.59 -9.11 4.81
N ASP A 14 -14.83 -9.67 3.62
CA ASP A 14 -14.28 -9.14 2.36
C ASP A 14 -14.71 -7.69 2.12
N THR A 15 -15.98 -7.35 2.34
CA THR A 15 -16.51 -6.00 2.08
C THR A 15 -15.88 -4.94 2.99
N PHE A 16 -15.71 -5.25 4.28
CA PHE A 16 -15.27 -4.27 5.27
C PHE A 16 -13.76 -4.30 5.54
N GLU A 17 -13.10 -5.45 5.36
CA GLU A 17 -11.65 -5.57 5.57
C GLU A 17 -10.84 -5.08 4.37
N SER A 18 -11.35 -5.27 3.14
CA SER A 18 -10.56 -4.99 1.93
C SER A 18 -10.52 -3.51 1.57
N SER A 19 -11.66 -2.81 1.64
CA SER A 19 -11.76 -1.43 1.15
C SER A 19 -11.02 -0.46 2.07
N SER A 20 -11.35 -0.47 3.36
CA SER A 20 -10.83 0.54 4.28
C SER A 20 -9.32 0.42 4.54
N LYS A 21 -8.79 -0.79 4.69
CA LYS A 21 -7.35 -0.98 4.96
C LYS A 21 -6.50 -0.71 3.72
N ALA A 22 -6.91 -1.22 2.56
CA ALA A 22 -6.19 -0.98 1.32
C ALA A 22 -6.23 0.51 0.95
N ASP A 23 -7.38 1.17 1.07
CA ASP A 23 -7.50 2.61 0.76
C ASP A 23 -6.63 3.46 1.70
N ILE A 24 -6.56 3.12 2.99
CA ILE A 24 -5.65 3.80 3.94
C ILE A 24 -4.19 3.58 3.54
N ALA A 25 -3.81 2.35 3.21
CA ALA A 25 -2.44 2.02 2.80
C ALA A 25 -2.06 2.72 1.48
N PHE A 26 -2.96 2.74 0.50
CA PHE A 26 -2.79 3.47 -0.76
C PHE A 26 -2.63 4.97 -0.54
N ASN A 27 -3.47 5.57 0.33
CA ASN A 27 -3.35 7.00 0.64
C ASN A 27 -2.02 7.32 1.32
N ARG A 28 -1.54 6.47 2.23
CA ARG A 28 -0.21 6.62 2.85
C ARG A 28 0.91 6.55 1.80
N LEU A 29 0.88 5.54 0.93
CA LEU A 29 1.86 5.40 -0.15
C LEU A 29 1.88 6.63 -1.06
N ARG A 30 0.70 7.11 -1.47
CA ARG A 30 0.55 8.27 -2.36
C ARG A 30 1.10 9.57 -1.77
N GLN A 31 1.02 9.73 -0.45
CA GLN A 31 1.48 10.92 0.25
C GLN A 31 2.92 10.80 0.75
N TYR A 32 3.55 9.63 0.61
CA TYR A 32 4.87 9.38 1.15
C TYR A 32 5.96 10.05 0.31
N GLN A 33 6.68 10.99 0.91
CA GLN A 33 7.83 11.64 0.32
C GLN A 33 9.07 11.48 1.22
N GLN A 34 10.25 11.48 0.60
CA GLN A 34 11.51 11.45 1.30
C GLN A 34 11.66 12.70 2.16
N SER A 35 11.85 12.51 3.46
CA SER A 35 12.10 13.64 4.37
C SER A 35 13.49 14.26 4.14
N LEU A 36 13.64 15.54 4.48
CA LEU A 36 14.89 16.31 4.34
C LEU A 36 16.11 15.58 4.94
N HIS A 37 15.93 14.95 6.10
CA HIS A 37 16.98 14.25 6.84
C HIS A 37 17.01 12.73 6.61
N GLN A 38 16.12 12.21 5.77
CA GLN A 38 16.06 10.77 5.50
C GLN A 38 17.05 10.39 4.40
N ASP A 39 17.85 9.36 4.68
CA ASP A 39 18.73 8.79 3.67
C ASP A 39 17.93 8.05 2.57
N VAL A 40 18.45 8.04 1.35
CA VAL A 40 17.79 7.44 0.18
C VAL A 40 17.53 5.95 0.38
N ARG A 41 18.44 5.22 1.05
CA ARG A 41 18.27 3.79 1.32
C ARG A 41 17.12 3.55 2.31
N GLN A 42 17.03 4.39 3.35
CA GLN A 42 15.93 4.31 4.31
C GLN A 42 14.58 4.61 3.64
N TYR A 43 14.55 5.66 2.80
CA TYR A 43 13.38 6.02 2.01
C TYR A 43 12.94 4.85 1.10
N TYR A 44 13.86 4.24 0.38
CA TYR A 44 13.59 3.09 -0.48
C TYR A 44 12.95 1.93 0.30
N PHE A 45 13.53 1.53 1.43
CA PHE A 45 13.00 0.40 2.20
C PHE A 45 11.60 0.66 2.76
N GLU A 46 11.34 1.86 3.26
CA GLU A 46 10.01 2.22 3.76
C GLU A 46 8.99 2.30 2.62
N LEU A 47 9.35 2.88 1.47
CA LEU A 47 8.46 2.89 0.30
C LEU A 47 8.13 1.47 -0.18
N MET A 48 9.09 0.54 -0.18
CA MET A 48 8.84 -0.85 -0.56
C MET A 48 7.88 -1.56 0.38
N LYS A 49 7.93 -1.26 1.70
CA LYS A 49 6.94 -1.76 2.66
C LYS A 49 5.56 -1.20 2.35
N LEU A 50 5.44 0.11 2.14
CA LEU A 50 4.19 0.77 1.79
C LEU A 50 3.58 0.24 0.48
N CYS A 51 4.41 -0.03 -0.53
CA CYS A 51 3.96 -0.66 -1.78
C CYS A 51 3.36 -2.04 -1.51
N LYS A 52 4.00 -2.86 -0.67
CA LYS A 52 3.52 -4.20 -0.30
C LYS A 52 2.24 -4.15 0.54
N GLU A 53 2.11 -3.17 1.43
CA GLU A 53 0.91 -2.97 2.25
C GLU A 53 -0.29 -2.48 1.42
N ALA A 54 -0.05 -1.56 0.48
CA ALA A 54 -1.09 -1.03 -0.40
C ALA A 54 -1.54 -2.07 -1.43
N ASN A 55 -0.59 -2.74 -2.08
CA ASN A 55 -0.87 -3.80 -3.04
C ASN A 55 0.28 -4.81 -3.09
N PRO A 56 0.12 -6.02 -2.51
CA PRO A 56 1.13 -7.07 -2.54
C PRO A 56 1.57 -7.50 -3.96
N LEU A 57 0.72 -7.27 -4.97
CA LEU A 57 0.94 -7.60 -6.37
C LEU A 57 1.31 -6.37 -7.21
N MET A 58 1.73 -5.27 -6.59
CA MET A 58 2.13 -4.06 -7.30
C MET A 58 3.32 -4.34 -8.23
N ASP A 59 3.17 -3.93 -9.49
CA ASP A 59 4.18 -4.11 -10.52
C ASP A 59 5.40 -3.21 -10.30
N GLU A 60 6.52 -3.57 -10.93
CA GLU A 60 7.78 -2.87 -10.76
C GLU A 60 7.76 -1.44 -11.33
N SER A 61 7.00 -1.20 -12.40
CA SER A 61 6.92 0.13 -13.02
C SER A 61 6.20 1.13 -12.11
N SER A 62 5.12 0.70 -11.45
CA SER A 62 4.42 1.49 -10.43
C SER A 62 5.33 1.82 -9.24
N LYS A 63 6.07 0.83 -8.73
CA LYS A 63 7.04 1.04 -7.62
C LYS A 63 8.11 2.07 -7.98
N LEU A 64 8.64 1.99 -9.21
CA LEU A 64 9.60 2.95 -9.74
C LEU A 64 9.02 4.36 -9.87
N GLN A 65 7.76 4.48 -10.26
CA GLN A 65 7.08 5.78 -10.34
C GLN A 65 6.96 6.42 -8.95
N TYR A 66 6.50 5.67 -7.94
CA TYR A 66 6.43 6.17 -6.57
C TYR A 66 7.79 6.57 -6.00
N LEU A 67 8.85 5.83 -6.31
CA LEU A 67 10.22 6.21 -5.92
C LEU A 67 10.61 7.56 -6.51
N LYS A 68 10.35 7.78 -7.80
CA LYS A 68 10.72 9.02 -8.48
C LYS A 68 9.93 10.22 -7.97
N ASP A 69 8.63 10.05 -7.79
CA ASP A 69 7.72 11.13 -7.40
C ASP A 69 7.91 11.59 -5.94
N GLY A 70 8.37 10.68 -5.07
CA GLY A 70 8.60 10.99 -3.66
C GLY A 70 10.05 11.36 -3.31
N LEU A 71 11.00 11.28 -4.26
CA LEU A 71 12.37 11.74 -4.02
C LEU A 71 12.38 13.25 -3.75
N LYS A 72 13.18 13.68 -2.75
CA LYS A 72 13.39 15.10 -2.52
C LYS A 72 14.16 15.71 -3.69
N SER A 73 13.74 16.88 -4.15
CA SER A 73 14.50 17.67 -5.11
C SER A 73 15.90 17.96 -4.53
N SER A 74 16.92 17.72 -5.34
CA SER A 74 18.33 18.01 -4.99
C SER A 74 18.62 19.50 -5.03
#